data_AF-A0A7C8HM39-F1
#
_entry.id   AF-A0A7C8HM39-F1
#
_cell.length_a   1.000
_cell.length_b   1.000
_cell.length_c   1.000
_cell.angle_alpha   90.00
_cell.angle_beta   90.00
_cell.angle_gamma   90.00
#
_symmetry.space_group_name_H-M   'P 1'
#
loop_
_entity.id
_entity.type
_entity.pdbx_description
1 polymer ?
#
loop_
_entity_poly.entity_id
_entity_poly.type
_entity_poly.pdbx_seq_one_letter_code
_entity_poly.pdbx_strand_id
1 'polypeptide(L)' 'MASAGMTIGDAAARTQCTTATIRYYEEIGLLRPVGRGANGRRAYGHPEIHRLRFIRRCRDLNFP' A
#
# COMPACT_ATOMS: atom_id res chain seq x y z
N MET A 1 -3.73 20.04 -9.39
CA MET A 1 -3.42 19.96 -7.94
C MET A 1 -2.74 18.64 -7.66
N ALA A 2 -1.43 18.63 -7.42
CA ALA A 2 -0.71 17.41 -7.07
C ALA A 2 -1.13 16.99 -5.66
N SER A 3 -2.06 16.03 -5.55
CA SER A 3 -2.33 15.37 -4.28
C SER A 3 -1.03 14.67 -3.86
N ALA A 4 -0.34 15.23 -2.87
CA ALA A 4 0.81 14.59 -2.27
C ALA A 4 0.37 13.24 -1.70
N GLY A 5 0.57 12.17 -2.46
CA GLY A 5 0.23 10.83 -1.99
C GLY A 5 1.11 10.47 -0.78
N MET A 6 0.57 9.63 0.08
CA MET A 6 1.24 9.18 1.29
C MET A 6 2.54 8.45 0.98
N THR A 7 3.52 8.52 1.86
CA THR A 7 4.73 7.69 1.71
C THR A 7 4.42 6.22 2.04
N ILE A 8 5.36 5.33 1.75
CA ILE A 8 5.22 3.91 2.16
C ILE A 8 5.18 3.77 3.70
N GLY A 9 5.83 4.68 4.44
CA GLY A 9 5.79 4.71 5.90
C GLY A 9 4.41 5.11 6.41
N ASP A 10 3.81 6.13 5.81
CA ASP A 10 2.44 6.55 6.13
C ASP A 10 1.42 5.45 5.78
N ALA A 11 1.60 4.79 4.64
CA ALA A 11 0.76 3.66 4.25
C ALA A 11 0.87 2.50 5.24
N ALA A 12 2.10 2.12 5.61
CA ALA A 12 2.38 1.10 6.61
C ALA A 12 1.67 1.39 7.95
N ALA A 13 1.81 2.62 8.46
CA ALA A 13 1.17 3.04 9.69
C ALA A 13 -0.36 2.97 9.62
N ARG A 14 -0.96 3.40 8.50
CA ARG A 14 -2.43 3.42 8.34
C ARG A 14 -3.06 2.06 8.08
N THR A 15 -2.30 1.10 7.56
CA THR A 15 -2.81 -0.23 7.19
C THR A 15 -2.35 -1.33 8.15
N GLN A 16 -1.61 -0.96 9.21
CA GLN A 16 -0.96 -1.89 10.14
C GLN A 16 -0.14 -2.98 9.41
N CYS A 17 0.47 -2.58 8.29
CA CYS A 17 1.36 -3.43 7.51
C CYS A 17 2.79 -2.94 7.69
N THR A 18 3.77 -3.82 7.55
CA THR A 18 5.17 -3.37 7.46
C THR A 18 5.44 -2.82 6.07
N THR A 19 6.41 -1.91 5.94
CA THR A 19 6.88 -1.43 4.63
C THR A 19 7.36 -2.58 3.74
N ALA A 20 7.97 -3.62 4.33
CA ALA A 20 8.34 -4.85 3.64
C ALA A 20 7.12 -5.61 3.10
N THR A 21 6.04 -5.73 3.88
CA THR A 21 4.78 -6.38 3.43
C THR A 21 4.19 -5.63 2.24
N ILE A 22 4.18 -4.30 2.27
CA ILE A 22 3.67 -3.48 1.16
C ILE A 22 4.52 -3.68 -0.10
N ARG A 23 5.85 -3.69 0.02
CA ARG A 23 6.76 -3.98 -1.11
C ARG A 23 6.54 -5.36 -1.69
N TYR A 24 6.38 -6.36 -0.81
CA TYR A 24 6.07 -7.72 -1.23
C TYR A 24 4.77 -7.78 -2.03
N TYR A 25 3.70 -7.13 -1.56
CA TYR A 25 2.44 -7.07 -2.29
C TYR A 25 2.54 -6.36 -3.65
N GLU A 26 3.41 -5.35 -3.79
CA GLU A 26 3.70 -4.77 -5.12
C GLU A 26 4.46 -5.75 -6.02
N GLU A 27 5.45 -6.46 -5.47
CA GLU A 27 6.29 -7.41 -6.20
C GLU A 27 5.48 -8.57 -6.79
N ILE A 28 4.56 -9.13 -6.00
CA ILE A 28 3.69 -10.22 -6.44
C ILE A 28 2.44 -9.75 -7.20
N GLY A 29 2.32 -8.44 -7.46
CA GLY A 29 1.20 -7.85 -8.21
C GLY A 29 -0.13 -7.75 -7.46
N LEU A 30 -0.16 -8.03 -6.15
CA LEU A 30 -1.36 -7.86 -5.32
C LEU A 30 -1.72 -6.38 -5.14
N LEU A 31 -0.73 -5.49 -5.07
CA LEU A 31 -0.91 -4.04 -5.12
C LEU A 31 -0.41 -3.55 -6.48
N ARG A 32 -1.22 -2.74 -7.19
CA ARG A 32 -0.75 -2.12 -8.43
C ARG A 32 0.48 -1.26 -8.14
N PRO A 33 1.50 -1.23 -9.02
CA PRO A 33 2.65 -0.37 -8.84
C PRO A 33 2.17 1.06 -8.64
N VAL A 34 2.42 1.61 -7.46
CA VAL A 34 2.04 2.99 -7.16
C VAL A 34 2.88 3.88 -8.05
N GLY A 35 2.21 4.63 -8.94
CA GLY A 35 2.88 5.56 -9.84
C GLY A 35 3.88 6.40 -9.07
N ARG A 36 5.11 6.51 -9.60
CA ARG A 36 6.10 7.40 -9.01
C ARG A 36 5.51 8.80 -9.11
N GLY A 37 5.24 9.44 -7.97
CA GLY A 37 4.85 10.84 -7.95
C GLY A 37 5.94 11.71 -8.58
N ALA A 38 5.65 12.98 -8.83
CA ALA A 38 6.56 13.92 -9.50
C ALA A 38 7.99 13.97 -8.93
N ASN A 39 8.17 13.54 -7.68
CA ASN A 39 9.44 13.56 -6.94
C ASN A 39 10.17 12.20 -6.97
N GLY A 40 9.78 11.27 -7.86
CA GLY A 40 10.32 9.91 -7.93
C GLY A 40 9.92 8.98 -6.78
N ARG A 41 9.10 9.46 -5.83
CA ARG A 41 8.64 8.72 -4.64
C ARG A 41 7.34 7.97 -4.90
N ARG A 42 7.21 6.78 -4.31
CA ARG A 42 5.93 6.05 -4.25
C ARG A 42 4.93 6.85 -3.42
N ALA A 43 3.76 7.12 -4.00
CA ALA A 43 2.76 8.01 -3.44
C ALA A 43 1.41 7.28 -3.30
N TYR A 44 1.11 6.75 -2.12
CA TYR A 44 -0.07 5.93 -1.86
C TYR A 44 -1.31 6.82 -1.70
N GLY A 45 -2.35 6.55 -2.49
CA GLY A 45 -3.63 7.22 -2.40
C GLY A 45 -4.62 6.46 -1.53
N HIS A 46 -5.82 7.02 -1.41
CA HIS A 46 -6.93 6.34 -0.74
C HIS A 46 -7.25 4.94 -1.30
N PRO A 47 -7.22 4.71 -2.63
CA PRO A 47 -7.46 3.39 -3.21
C PRO A 47 -6.44 2.33 -2.76
N GLU A 48 -5.17 2.69 -2.71
CA GLU A 48 -4.09 1.79 -2.28
C GLU A 48 -4.25 1.42 -0.80
N ILE A 49 -4.55 2.40 0.05
CA ILE A 49 -4.80 2.18 1.48
C ILE A 49 -6.01 1.27 1.70
N HIS A 50 -7.09 1.44 0.92
CA HIS A 50 -8.27 0.59 1.01
C HIS A 50 -7.93 -0.87 0.63
N ARG A 51 -7.16 -1.04 -0.44
CA ARG A 51 -6.71 -2.36 -0.90
C ARG A 51 -5.79 -3.06 0.09
N LEU A 52 -4.83 -2.33 0.66
CA LEU A 52 -3.94 -2.85 1.70
C LEU A 52 -4.70 -3.32 2.95
N ARG A 53 -5.71 -2.54 3.39
CA ARG A 53 -6.59 -2.95 4.50
C ARG A 53 -7.41 -4.20 4.16
N PHE A 54 -7.90 -4.31 2.93
CA PHE A 54 -8.63 -5.49 2.48
C PHE A 54 -7.75 -6.74 2.51
N ILE A 55 -6.56 -6.70 1.90
CA ILE A 55 -5.61 -7.81 1.89
C ILE A 55 -5.24 -8.23 3.32
N ARG A 56 -5.00 -7.26 4.20
CA ARG A 56 -4.69 -7.52 5.61
C ARG A 56 -5.83 -8.27 6.31
N ARG A 57 -7.08 -7.80 6.16
CA ARG A 57 -8.24 -8.48 6.75
C ARG A 57 -8.42 -9.90 6.21
N CYS A 58 -8.21 -10.12 4.92
CA CYS A 58 -8.25 -11.47 4.34
C CYS A 58 -7.21 -12.40 4.97
N ARG A 59 -6.01 -11.88 5.28
CA ARG A 59 -4.97 -12.65 5.98
C ARG A 59 -5.36 -12.96 7.42
N ASP A 60 -5.97 -11.99 8.12
CA ASP A 60 -6.42 -12.18 9.50
C ASP A 60 -7.60 -13.18 9.61
N LEU A 61 -8.33 -13.41 8.53
CA LEU A 61 -9.40 -14.41 8.45
C LEU A 61 -8.90 -15.86 8.34
N ASN A 62 -7.59 -16.08 8.28
CA ASN A 62 -6.94 -17.40 8.32
C ASN A 62 -7.67 -18.45 7.46
N PHE A 63 -7.98 -18.09 6.20
CA PHE A 63 -8.57 -19.03 5.26
C PHE A 63 -7.66 -20.27 5.15
N PRO A 64 -8.18 -21.49 5.42
CA PRO A 64 -7.40 -22.72 5.39
C PRO A 64 -6.88 -23.07 3.99
#